data_AF-A0A946MCS8-F1
#
_entry.id   AF-A0A946MCS8-F1
#
_cell.length_a   1.000
_cell.length_b   1.000
_cell.length_c   1.000
_cell.angle_alpha   90.00
_cell.angle_beta   90.00
_cell.angle_gamma   90.00
#
_symmetry.space_group_name_H-M   'P 1'
#
loop_
_entity.id
_entity.type
_entity.pdbx_description
1 polymer ?
#
loop_
_entity_poly.entity_id
_entity_poly.type
_entity_poly.pdbx_seq_one_letter_code
_entity_poly.pdbx_strand_id
1 'polypeptide(L)'
;MKNQTVTTRTILSITAAFMLVSFFAPPVSADDSTTVQQLINALSARKFIQRETATLELIDRGTSIIPLLEKNIPQQNYEGITRSIHVLVQLSLQVKTAQFGSGNGAKQALDVLAQSTDNRIARRAATALTRLNKIREEEALAEFRKLGGWIERVYTRIGPNSKYVIRMYLNTSWRGTEEDLYLLTWITTAQELLIEGIDLSGNWMPIIGKMRNLESLVLKRCKLQDQLFSEVRHLKQLTNLDLRYCPITDTGLQHITSMTQLLYVKLYGTLGTKAVAESIRQGAQADVDYRQGAFLGVGCRQPPGPCYIESVQDGTAADKGGLLVGDIVTGFDDRKVESFLDLRKIISDYAAGDKSVVHILRLGTPHTSKINKVDQAELQVSFAEHTGGVLVTDIKTTCPLYIAGLRKGHIVGNMNLAEIHTPKELLDQYKLAEKGPVQMVYYMMSKKLEISVEFGEWE
;
A
#
# COMPACT_ATOMS: atom_id res chain seq x y z
N MET A 1 -34.77 20.94 -63.55
CA MET A 1 -33.83 21.00 -64.70
C MET A 1 -32.59 20.20 -64.28
N LYS A 2 -32.14 19.11 -64.90
CA LYS A 2 -32.36 18.53 -66.23
C LYS A 2 -32.46 17.00 -66.12
N ASN A 3 -33.33 16.45 -66.95
CA ASN A 3 -33.45 15.04 -67.32
C ASN A 3 -32.16 14.50 -67.96
N GLN A 4 -31.88 13.21 -67.79
CA GLN A 4 -31.33 12.39 -68.88
C GLN A 4 -31.95 10.98 -68.88
N THR A 5 -31.99 10.45 -70.09
CA THR A 5 -32.97 9.53 -70.66
C THR A 5 -32.41 8.12 -70.78
N VAL A 6 -33.28 7.14 -70.49
CA VAL A 6 -33.45 5.79 -71.05
C VAL A 6 -32.42 5.28 -72.08
N THR A 7 -31.93 4.04 -71.87
CA THR A 7 -31.83 3.09 -72.98
C THR A 7 -32.06 1.65 -72.54
N THR A 8 -33.10 1.05 -73.11
CA THR A 8 -33.61 -0.31 -72.93
C THR A 8 -32.77 -1.32 -73.72
N ARG A 9 -32.48 -2.49 -73.15
CA ARG A 9 -32.10 -3.70 -73.91
C ARG A 9 -32.82 -4.93 -73.34
N THR A 10 -33.86 -5.35 -74.06
CA THR A 10 -34.42 -6.71 -74.17
C THR A 10 -33.35 -7.58 -74.88
N ILE A 11 -33.19 -8.91 -74.76
CA ILE A 11 -34.05 -10.09 -74.57
C ILE A 11 -33.11 -11.26 -74.19
N LEU A 12 -33.50 -12.20 -73.31
CA LEU A 12 -33.73 -13.62 -73.65
C LEU A 12 -34.07 -14.43 -72.38
N SER A 13 -35.30 -14.86 -72.35
CA SER A 13 -35.88 -15.86 -71.45
C SER A 13 -35.35 -17.26 -71.77
N ILE A 14 -34.73 -17.91 -70.79
CA ILE A 14 -34.59 -19.37 -70.75
C ILE A 14 -35.44 -19.87 -69.58
N THR A 15 -36.59 -20.42 -69.94
CA THR A 15 -37.47 -21.20 -69.06
C THR A 15 -36.80 -22.54 -68.76
N ALA A 16 -36.32 -22.72 -67.54
CA ALA A 16 -36.01 -24.04 -66.99
C ALA A 16 -37.08 -24.39 -65.95
N ALA A 17 -37.97 -25.30 -66.33
CA ALA A 17 -38.93 -25.91 -65.44
C ALA A 17 -38.19 -26.86 -64.49
N PHE A 18 -38.16 -26.55 -63.21
CA PHE A 18 -37.82 -27.50 -62.16
C PHE A 18 -39.08 -27.80 -61.35
N MET A 19 -39.56 -29.04 -61.46
CA MET A 19 -40.60 -29.59 -60.60
C MET A 19 -40.15 -29.48 -59.14
N LEU A 20 -40.87 -28.68 -58.36
CA LEU A 20 -40.84 -28.75 -56.90
C LEU A 20 -41.58 -30.02 -56.46
N VAL A 21 -40.83 -31.08 -56.19
CA VAL A 21 -41.32 -32.19 -55.36
C VAL A 21 -41.30 -31.69 -53.92
N SER A 22 -42.44 -31.15 -53.47
CA SER A 22 -42.67 -30.81 -52.08
C SER A 22 -42.80 -32.10 -51.25
N PHE A 23 -41.71 -32.56 -50.65
CA PHE A 23 -41.79 -33.42 -49.48
C PHE A 23 -42.26 -32.55 -48.31
N PHE A 24 -43.57 -32.57 -48.05
CA PHE A 24 -44.10 -32.22 -46.73
C PHE A 24 -43.61 -33.30 -45.77
N ALA A 25 -42.46 -33.07 -45.14
CA ALA A 25 -42.23 -33.64 -43.82
C ALA A 25 -43.32 -33.06 -42.91
N PRO A 26 -44.07 -33.89 -42.14
CA PRO A 26 -44.97 -33.33 -41.13
C PRO A 26 -44.14 -32.44 -40.21
N PRO A 27 -44.69 -31.31 -39.72
CA PRO A 27 -44.02 -30.54 -38.70
C PRO A 27 -43.77 -31.49 -37.53
N VAL A 28 -42.50 -31.75 -37.22
CA VAL A 28 -42.13 -32.29 -35.92
C VAL A 28 -42.67 -31.24 -34.96
N SER A 29 -43.73 -31.61 -34.23
CA SER A 29 -44.29 -30.82 -33.17
C SER A 29 -43.17 -30.52 -32.17
N ALA A 30 -42.63 -29.31 -32.22
CA ALA A 30 -41.77 -28.76 -31.20
C ALA A 30 -42.63 -28.47 -29.97
N ASP A 31 -43.02 -29.53 -29.27
CA ASP A 31 -43.41 -29.46 -27.88
C ASP A 31 -42.14 -29.72 -27.07
N ASP A 32 -41.31 -28.69 -26.89
CA ASP A 32 -40.01 -28.87 -26.22
C ASP A 32 -39.60 -27.61 -25.46
N SER A 33 -40.41 -27.19 -24.48
CA SER A 33 -39.88 -26.34 -23.41
C SER A 33 -39.18 -27.22 -22.38
N THR A 34 -38.09 -27.89 -22.78
CA THR A 34 -37.25 -28.62 -21.81
C THR A 34 -36.88 -27.64 -20.68
N THR A 35 -37.11 -28.03 -19.44
CA THR A 35 -36.92 -27.14 -18.28
C THR A 35 -35.44 -27.00 -17.95
N VAL A 36 -35.04 -25.88 -17.33
CA VAL A 36 -33.64 -25.69 -16.87
C VAL A 36 -33.19 -26.83 -15.96
N GLN A 37 -34.09 -27.35 -15.11
CA GLN A 37 -33.78 -28.49 -14.24
C GLN A 37 -33.52 -29.78 -15.03
N GLN A 38 -34.27 -30.04 -16.11
CA GLN A 38 -34.02 -31.19 -16.98
C GLN A 38 -32.66 -31.08 -17.68
N LEU A 39 -32.30 -29.89 -18.17
CA LEU A 39 -30.98 -29.65 -18.77
C LEU A 39 -29.85 -29.87 -17.75
N ILE A 40 -30.00 -29.33 -16.53
CA ILE A 40 -29.03 -29.53 -15.45
C ILE A 40 -28.88 -31.03 -15.14
N ASN A 41 -29.98 -31.79 -15.06
CA ASN A 41 -29.91 -33.23 -14.83
C ASN A 41 -29.20 -33.95 -16.00
N ALA A 42 -29.43 -33.49 -17.23
CA ALA A 42 -28.82 -34.04 -18.44
C ALA A 42 -27.30 -33.79 -18.54
N LEU A 43 -26.72 -32.85 -17.77
CA LEU A 43 -25.26 -32.68 -17.69
C LEU A 43 -24.53 -33.94 -17.21
N SER A 44 -25.20 -34.80 -16.42
CA SER A 44 -24.68 -36.09 -15.97
C SER A 44 -25.15 -37.27 -16.83
N ALA A 45 -25.82 -37.04 -17.96
CA ALA A 45 -26.38 -38.10 -18.79
C ALA A 45 -25.31 -39.07 -19.33
N ARG A 46 -25.70 -40.34 -19.59
CA ARG A 46 -24.79 -41.35 -20.15
C ARG A 46 -24.35 -41.02 -21.58
N LYS A 47 -25.27 -40.54 -22.42
CA LYS A 47 -25.00 -40.23 -23.83
C LYS A 47 -24.31 -38.88 -23.96
N PHE A 48 -23.20 -38.83 -24.70
CA PHE A 48 -22.44 -37.60 -24.94
C PHE A 48 -23.31 -36.48 -25.54
N ILE A 49 -24.11 -36.80 -26.56
CA ILE A 49 -24.98 -35.83 -27.24
C ILE A 49 -25.93 -35.14 -26.24
N GLN A 50 -26.52 -35.88 -25.30
CA GLN A 50 -27.42 -35.28 -24.30
C GLN A 50 -26.70 -34.29 -23.39
N ARG A 51 -25.47 -34.61 -22.98
CA ARG A 51 -24.65 -33.69 -22.17
C ARG A 51 -24.25 -32.45 -22.95
N GLU A 52 -23.90 -32.62 -24.23
CA GLU A 52 -23.46 -31.54 -25.11
C GLU A 52 -24.60 -30.58 -25.42
N THR A 53 -25.77 -31.11 -25.84
CA THR A 53 -26.97 -30.31 -26.06
C THR A 53 -27.37 -29.54 -24.81
N ALA A 54 -27.40 -30.21 -23.64
CA ALA A 54 -27.72 -29.55 -22.38
C ALA A 54 -26.73 -28.44 -22.00
N THR A 55 -25.44 -28.65 -22.27
CA THR A 55 -24.39 -27.65 -21.99
C THR A 55 -24.60 -26.40 -22.85
N LEU A 56 -24.78 -26.56 -24.15
CA LEU A 56 -24.98 -25.45 -25.09
C LEU A 56 -26.27 -24.68 -24.78
N GLU A 57 -27.36 -25.40 -24.48
CA GLU A 57 -28.65 -24.77 -24.18
C GLU A 57 -28.64 -24.03 -22.83
N LEU A 58 -27.93 -24.54 -21.82
CA LEU A 58 -27.74 -23.81 -20.56
C LEU A 58 -26.93 -22.53 -20.75
N ILE A 59 -25.93 -22.53 -21.65
CA ILE A 59 -25.18 -21.32 -21.99
C ILE A 59 -26.09 -20.30 -22.70
N ASP A 60 -26.92 -20.76 -23.63
CA ASP A 60 -27.86 -19.90 -24.39
C ASP A 60 -28.91 -19.23 -23.48
N ARG A 61 -29.35 -19.92 -22.42
CA ARG A 61 -30.27 -19.36 -21.41
C ARG A 61 -29.66 -18.27 -20.52
N GLY A 62 -28.35 -18.04 -20.62
CA GLY A 62 -27.67 -16.93 -19.98
C GLY A 62 -27.60 -17.02 -18.46
N THR A 63 -27.35 -15.88 -17.80
CA THR A 63 -27.05 -15.80 -16.36
C THR A 63 -28.21 -16.17 -15.43
N SER A 64 -29.44 -16.22 -15.95
CA SER A 64 -30.65 -16.57 -15.18
C SER A 64 -30.60 -17.97 -14.55
N ILE A 65 -29.81 -18.88 -15.14
CA ILE A 65 -29.71 -20.28 -14.69
C ILE A 65 -28.78 -20.49 -13.50
N ILE A 66 -27.94 -19.50 -13.16
CA ILE A 66 -26.83 -19.65 -12.21
C ILE A 66 -27.29 -20.16 -10.84
N PRO A 67 -28.33 -19.59 -10.17
CA PRO A 67 -28.75 -20.06 -8.85
C PRO A 67 -29.20 -21.53 -8.85
N LEU A 68 -29.89 -21.95 -9.92
CA LEU A 68 -30.35 -23.33 -10.05
C LEU A 68 -29.19 -24.27 -10.36
N LEU A 69 -28.25 -23.85 -11.22
CA LEU A 69 -27.05 -24.62 -11.53
C LEU A 69 -26.21 -24.86 -10.27
N GLU A 70 -25.90 -23.81 -9.50
CA GLU A 70 -25.12 -23.88 -8.25
C GLU A 70 -25.70 -24.89 -7.26
N LYS A 71 -27.02 -24.80 -7.02
CA LYS A 71 -27.74 -25.69 -6.10
C LYS A 71 -27.62 -27.17 -6.48
N ASN A 72 -27.50 -27.48 -7.77
CA ASN A 72 -27.52 -28.84 -8.29
C ASN A 72 -26.12 -29.42 -8.57
N ILE A 73 -25.05 -28.60 -8.64
CA ILE A 73 -23.67 -29.09 -8.86
C ILE A 73 -23.27 -30.22 -7.88
N PRO A 74 -23.57 -30.15 -6.56
CA PRO A 74 -23.19 -31.22 -5.63
C PRO A 74 -23.80 -32.60 -5.95
N GLN A 75 -24.91 -32.62 -6.68
CA GLN A 75 -25.64 -33.84 -7.06
C GLN A 75 -25.13 -34.45 -8.37
N GLN A 76 -24.28 -33.72 -9.10
CA GLN A 76 -23.75 -34.16 -10.40
C GLN A 76 -22.64 -35.19 -10.24
N ASN A 77 -22.48 -36.03 -11.27
CA ASN A 77 -21.27 -36.86 -11.40
C ASN A 77 -20.07 -36.00 -11.86
N TYR A 78 -18.87 -36.60 -11.94
CA TYR A 78 -17.64 -35.88 -12.28
C TYR A 78 -17.72 -35.10 -13.61
N GLU A 79 -18.36 -35.69 -14.60
CA GLU A 79 -18.56 -35.09 -15.93
C GLU A 79 -19.57 -33.94 -15.86
N GLY A 80 -20.68 -34.13 -15.14
CA GLY A 80 -21.67 -33.10 -14.89
C GLY A 80 -21.09 -31.90 -14.15
N ILE A 81 -20.30 -32.12 -13.09
CA ILE A 81 -19.56 -31.05 -12.38
C ILE A 81 -18.67 -30.27 -13.36
N THR A 82 -17.92 -30.99 -14.20
CA THR A 82 -17.01 -30.37 -15.18
C THR A 82 -17.78 -29.49 -16.18
N ARG A 83 -18.94 -29.95 -16.65
CA ARG A 83 -19.80 -29.19 -17.56
C ARG A 83 -20.48 -28.02 -16.88
N SER A 84 -21.00 -28.17 -15.68
CA SER A 84 -21.58 -27.05 -14.92
C SER A 84 -20.56 -25.93 -14.72
N ILE A 85 -19.32 -26.28 -14.35
CA ILE A 85 -18.23 -25.30 -14.21
C ILE A 85 -17.89 -24.68 -15.58
N HIS A 86 -17.88 -25.46 -16.65
CA HIS A 86 -17.68 -24.94 -18.01
C HIS A 86 -18.78 -23.95 -18.41
N VAL A 87 -20.06 -24.25 -18.15
CA VAL A 87 -21.18 -23.32 -18.37
C VAL A 87 -20.94 -22.01 -17.63
N LEU A 88 -20.57 -22.05 -16.34
CA LEU A 88 -20.26 -20.84 -15.58
C LEU A 88 -19.08 -20.04 -16.16
N VAL A 89 -18.03 -20.71 -16.67
CA VAL A 89 -16.93 -20.03 -17.35
C VAL A 89 -17.41 -19.33 -18.62
N GLN A 90 -18.21 -20.01 -19.46
CA GLN A 90 -18.73 -19.41 -20.69
C GLN A 90 -19.64 -18.22 -20.39
N LEU A 91 -20.54 -18.34 -19.42
CA LEU A 91 -21.38 -17.23 -18.96
C LEU A 91 -20.55 -16.04 -18.44
N SER A 92 -19.39 -16.29 -17.82
CA SER A 92 -18.47 -15.25 -17.35
C SER A 92 -17.71 -14.53 -18.47
N LEU A 93 -17.52 -15.21 -19.62
CA LEU A 93 -16.84 -14.68 -20.82
C LEU A 93 -17.82 -13.99 -21.79
N GLN A 94 -19.10 -14.32 -21.73
CA GLN A 94 -20.14 -13.66 -22.55
C GLN A 94 -20.52 -12.26 -22.06
N VAL A 95 -20.20 -11.92 -20.80
CA VAL A 95 -20.37 -10.55 -20.29
C VAL A 95 -19.53 -9.62 -21.15
N LYS A 96 -20.15 -8.58 -21.73
CA LYS A 96 -19.45 -7.62 -22.59
C LYS A 96 -18.20 -7.09 -21.87
N THR A 97 -17.11 -6.96 -22.62
CA THR A 97 -15.73 -6.66 -22.17
C THR A 97 -15.57 -5.40 -21.31
N ALA A 98 -16.61 -4.56 -21.19
CA ALA A 98 -16.62 -3.34 -20.38
C ALA A 98 -17.56 -3.38 -19.15
N GLN A 99 -18.28 -4.49 -18.89
CA GLN A 99 -19.19 -4.60 -17.74
C GLN A 99 -18.59 -5.53 -16.70
N PHE A 100 -17.88 -4.94 -15.73
CA PHE A 100 -17.33 -5.69 -14.60
C PHE A 100 -18.29 -5.80 -13.41
N GLY A 101 -19.47 -5.17 -13.48
CA GLY A 101 -20.40 -4.94 -12.37
C GLY A 101 -20.92 -6.13 -11.57
N SER A 102 -21.85 -5.82 -10.66
CA SER A 102 -22.47 -6.75 -9.71
C SER A 102 -23.17 -7.96 -10.39
N GLY A 103 -23.50 -7.84 -11.68
CA GLY A 103 -24.04 -8.90 -12.55
C GLY A 103 -23.07 -10.03 -12.89
N ASN A 104 -21.82 -10.02 -12.39
CA ASN A 104 -20.84 -11.13 -12.51
C ASN A 104 -21.21 -12.37 -11.67
N GLY A 105 -22.49 -12.77 -11.66
CA GLY A 105 -22.99 -13.92 -10.90
C GLY A 105 -22.25 -15.22 -11.23
N ALA A 106 -21.77 -15.38 -12.46
CA ALA A 106 -21.08 -16.60 -12.88
C ALA A 106 -19.66 -16.72 -12.29
N LYS A 107 -18.89 -15.62 -12.26
CA LYS A 107 -17.61 -15.60 -11.55
C LYS A 107 -17.82 -15.75 -10.04
N GLN A 108 -18.81 -15.06 -9.47
CA GLN A 108 -19.14 -15.18 -8.05
C GLN A 108 -19.49 -16.63 -7.67
N ALA A 109 -20.27 -17.31 -8.51
CA ALA A 109 -20.58 -18.73 -8.36
C ALA A 109 -19.32 -19.59 -8.38
N LEU A 110 -18.42 -19.36 -9.34
CA LEU A 110 -17.13 -20.04 -9.39
C LEU A 110 -16.29 -19.77 -8.12
N ASP A 111 -16.30 -18.52 -7.63
CA ASP A 111 -15.62 -18.10 -6.39
C ASP A 111 -16.17 -18.83 -5.16
N VAL A 112 -17.48 -19.04 -5.07
CA VAL A 112 -18.15 -19.84 -4.01
C VAL A 112 -17.81 -21.32 -4.14
N LEU A 113 -17.91 -21.89 -5.35
CA LEU A 113 -17.61 -23.29 -5.62
C LEU A 113 -16.15 -23.64 -5.33
N ALA A 114 -15.21 -22.72 -5.57
CA ALA A 114 -13.80 -22.89 -5.24
C ALA A 114 -13.54 -23.02 -3.73
N GLN A 115 -14.48 -22.59 -2.88
CA GLN A 115 -14.44 -22.74 -1.42
C GLN A 115 -15.28 -23.92 -0.91
N SER A 116 -15.82 -24.75 -1.80
CA SER A 116 -16.63 -25.91 -1.42
C SER A 116 -15.82 -26.90 -0.57
N THR A 117 -16.50 -27.56 0.38
CA THR A 117 -15.93 -28.70 1.12
C THR A 117 -15.78 -29.95 0.25
N ASP A 118 -16.45 -30.00 -0.92
CA ASP A 118 -16.27 -31.06 -1.89
C ASP A 118 -15.05 -30.80 -2.77
N ASN A 119 -13.98 -31.57 -2.55
CA ASN A 119 -12.73 -31.47 -3.29
C ASN A 119 -12.90 -31.64 -4.82
N ARG A 120 -13.92 -32.38 -5.28
CA ARG A 120 -14.19 -32.57 -6.71
C ARG A 120 -14.61 -31.25 -7.34
N ILE A 121 -15.38 -30.44 -6.62
CA ILE A 121 -15.89 -29.13 -7.03
C ILE A 121 -14.80 -28.07 -6.84
N ALA A 122 -14.25 -27.97 -5.62
CA ALA A 122 -13.34 -26.90 -5.22
C ALA A 122 -12.12 -26.79 -6.15
N ARG A 123 -11.43 -27.91 -6.40
CA ARG A 123 -10.23 -27.94 -7.25
C ARG A 123 -10.53 -27.54 -8.70
N ARG A 124 -11.68 -27.95 -9.22
CA ARG A 124 -12.10 -27.63 -10.59
C ARG A 124 -12.48 -26.17 -10.75
N ALA A 125 -13.28 -25.66 -9.82
CA ALA A 125 -13.68 -24.26 -9.81
C ALA A 125 -12.47 -23.35 -9.63
N ALA A 126 -11.54 -23.68 -8.71
CA ALA A 126 -10.29 -22.94 -8.55
C ALA A 126 -9.43 -22.93 -9.83
N THR A 127 -9.27 -24.08 -10.49
CA THR A 127 -8.53 -24.17 -11.76
C THR A 127 -9.21 -23.34 -12.87
N ALA A 128 -10.54 -23.40 -12.94
CA ALA A 128 -11.33 -22.63 -13.91
C ALA A 128 -11.19 -21.12 -13.66
N LEU A 129 -11.26 -20.67 -12.41
CA LEU A 129 -11.04 -19.28 -12.02
C LEU A 129 -9.65 -18.80 -12.42
N THR A 130 -8.58 -19.57 -12.15
CA THR A 130 -7.22 -19.18 -12.55
C THR A 130 -7.12 -18.91 -14.05
N ARG A 131 -7.73 -19.77 -14.88
CA ARG A 131 -7.75 -19.59 -16.34
C ARG A 131 -8.60 -18.40 -16.75
N LEU A 132 -9.79 -18.26 -16.17
CA LEU A 132 -10.74 -17.19 -16.43
C LEU A 132 -10.15 -15.81 -16.07
N ASN A 133 -9.51 -15.70 -14.90
CA ASN A 133 -8.84 -14.48 -14.47
C ASN A 133 -7.71 -14.12 -15.43
N LYS A 134 -6.88 -15.09 -15.85
CA LYS A 134 -5.82 -14.83 -16.85
C LYS A 134 -6.36 -14.24 -18.16
N ILE A 135 -7.56 -14.64 -18.59
CA ILE A 135 -8.17 -14.12 -19.82
C ILE A 135 -8.65 -12.67 -19.65
N ARG A 136 -9.30 -12.36 -18.52
CA ARG A 136 -9.95 -11.05 -18.31
C ARG A 136 -9.11 -10.03 -17.54
N GLU A 137 -8.02 -10.45 -16.93
CA GLU A 137 -7.16 -9.58 -16.13
C GLU A 137 -6.51 -8.47 -16.99
N GLU A 138 -6.11 -8.78 -18.23
CA GLU A 138 -5.55 -7.75 -19.14
C GLU A 138 -6.56 -6.65 -19.45
N GLU A 139 -7.83 -7.02 -19.69
CA GLU A 139 -8.94 -6.08 -19.90
C GLU A 139 -9.23 -5.27 -18.63
N ALA A 140 -9.28 -5.94 -17.47
CA ALA A 140 -9.50 -5.28 -16.18
C ALA A 140 -8.38 -4.28 -15.87
N LEU A 141 -7.11 -4.64 -16.14
CA LEU A 141 -5.96 -3.74 -16.00
C LEU A 141 -6.02 -2.56 -16.96
N ALA A 142 -6.47 -2.77 -18.20
CA ALA A 142 -6.63 -1.70 -19.18
C ALA A 142 -7.71 -0.70 -18.73
N GLU A 143 -8.88 -1.19 -18.30
CA GLU A 143 -9.97 -0.34 -17.83
C GLU A 143 -9.61 0.35 -16.51
N PHE A 144 -8.95 -0.35 -15.58
CA PHE A 144 -8.44 0.24 -14.34
C PHE A 144 -7.56 1.45 -14.60
N ARG A 145 -6.62 1.34 -15.56
CA ARG A 145 -5.76 2.47 -15.95
C ARG A 145 -6.55 3.60 -16.59
N LYS A 146 -7.52 3.29 -17.45
CA LYS A 146 -8.40 4.26 -18.09
C LYS A 146 -9.25 5.04 -17.08
N LEU A 147 -9.64 4.41 -15.98
CA LEU A 147 -10.35 5.01 -14.86
C LEU A 147 -9.44 5.79 -13.89
N GLY A 148 -8.14 5.89 -14.17
CA GLY A 148 -7.17 6.66 -13.39
C GLY A 148 -6.42 5.86 -12.33
N GLY A 149 -6.55 4.54 -12.31
CA GLY A 149 -5.78 3.65 -11.44
C GLY A 149 -4.37 3.40 -11.96
N TRP A 150 -3.41 3.24 -11.06
CA TRP A 150 -2.00 3.03 -11.38
C TRP A 150 -1.57 1.61 -11.06
N ILE A 151 -0.78 1.01 -11.94
CA ILE A 151 -0.20 -0.32 -11.74
C ILE A 151 1.31 -0.18 -11.78
N GLU A 152 1.97 -0.53 -10.69
CA GLU A 152 3.41 -0.37 -10.55
C GLU A 152 4.06 -1.57 -9.86
N ARG A 153 5.33 -1.79 -10.18
CA ARG A 153 6.16 -2.78 -9.49
C ARG A 153 6.96 -2.07 -8.41
N VAL A 154 6.68 -2.37 -7.15
CA VAL A 154 7.32 -1.72 -6.00
C VAL A 154 8.11 -2.69 -5.16
N TYR A 155 9.19 -2.21 -4.53
CA TYR A 155 9.92 -2.96 -3.52
C TYR A 155 9.42 -2.53 -2.14
N THR A 156 8.72 -3.43 -1.45
CA THR A 156 8.06 -3.14 -0.18
C THR A 156 8.14 -4.34 0.75
N ARG A 157 7.91 -4.10 2.05
CA ARG A 157 7.85 -5.17 3.04
C ARG A 157 6.50 -5.85 2.93
N ILE A 158 6.50 -7.14 2.61
CA ILE A 158 5.30 -7.98 2.63
C ILE A 158 5.61 -9.27 3.37
N GLY A 159 4.86 -9.49 4.45
CA GLY A 159 5.21 -10.46 5.47
C GLY A 159 6.63 -10.26 6.00
N PRO A 160 7.39 -11.33 6.30
CA PRO A 160 8.67 -11.21 6.99
C PRO A 160 9.78 -10.57 6.14
N ASN A 161 9.60 -10.48 4.82
CA ASN A 161 10.66 -10.10 3.88
C ASN A 161 10.26 -8.87 3.06
N SER A 162 11.25 -8.13 2.57
CA SER A 162 11.03 -7.16 1.50
C SER A 162 11.11 -7.87 0.15
N LYS A 163 10.13 -7.65 -0.72
CA LYS A 163 10.08 -8.25 -2.05
C LYS A 163 9.47 -7.28 -3.06
N TYR A 164 9.71 -7.55 -4.34
CA TYR A 164 9.00 -6.86 -5.41
C TYR A 164 7.59 -7.41 -5.54
N VAL A 165 6.62 -6.51 -5.58
CA VAL A 165 5.20 -6.84 -5.79
C VAL A 165 4.57 -5.94 -6.85
N ILE A 166 3.46 -6.39 -7.41
CA ILE A 166 2.59 -5.56 -8.23
C ILE A 166 1.61 -4.85 -7.29
N ARG A 167 1.65 -3.52 -7.29
CA ARG A 167 0.74 -2.65 -6.55
C ARG A 167 -0.30 -2.07 -7.50
N MET A 168 -1.55 -2.10 -7.05
CA MET A 168 -2.62 -1.25 -7.55
C MET A 168 -2.71 0.01 -6.69
N TYR A 169 -2.66 1.18 -7.30
CA TYR A 169 -2.79 2.45 -6.61
C TYR A 169 -3.97 3.25 -7.13
N LEU A 170 -4.90 3.58 -6.23
CA LEU A 170 -6.02 4.48 -6.49
C LEU A 170 -5.86 5.73 -5.64
N ASN A 171 -6.11 6.89 -6.22
CA ASN A 171 -6.15 8.15 -5.48
C ASN A 171 -7.33 9.02 -5.94
N THR A 172 -7.34 10.28 -5.55
CA THR A 172 -8.37 11.27 -5.92
C THR A 172 -8.55 11.47 -7.43
N SER A 173 -7.65 10.94 -8.28
CA SER A 173 -7.80 10.93 -9.73
C SER A 173 -8.69 9.79 -10.26
N TRP A 174 -9.10 8.84 -9.41
CA TRP A 174 -9.99 7.74 -9.77
C TRP A 174 -11.36 8.26 -10.24
N ARG A 175 -11.83 7.78 -11.39
CA ARG A 175 -13.09 8.21 -12.03
C ARG A 175 -14.13 7.10 -12.14
N GLY A 176 -13.85 5.92 -11.61
CA GLY A 176 -14.77 4.77 -11.66
C GLY A 176 -15.92 4.88 -10.65
N THR A 177 -17.03 4.27 -11.00
CA THR A 177 -18.23 4.09 -10.18
C THR A 177 -18.10 2.87 -9.26
N GLU A 178 -19.08 2.63 -8.37
CA GLU A 178 -19.14 1.39 -7.59
C GLU A 178 -19.18 0.13 -8.47
N GLU A 179 -19.79 0.22 -9.64
CA GLU A 179 -19.88 -0.90 -10.57
C GLU A 179 -18.50 -1.26 -11.13
N ASP A 180 -17.65 -0.26 -11.37
CA ASP A 180 -16.31 -0.46 -11.90
C ASP A 180 -15.40 -1.16 -10.90
N LEU A 181 -15.64 -1.01 -9.59
CA LEU A 181 -14.81 -1.63 -8.54
C LEU A 181 -14.74 -3.15 -8.64
N TYR A 182 -15.75 -3.79 -9.21
CA TYR A 182 -15.73 -5.23 -9.39
C TYR A 182 -14.61 -5.71 -10.31
N LEU A 183 -14.02 -4.83 -11.14
CA LEU A 183 -12.81 -5.13 -11.91
C LEU A 183 -11.64 -5.54 -11.01
N LEU A 184 -11.58 -5.02 -9.77
CA LEU A 184 -10.53 -5.34 -8.81
C LEU A 184 -10.47 -6.84 -8.51
N THR A 185 -11.63 -7.52 -8.58
CA THR A 185 -11.73 -8.97 -8.33
C THR A 185 -11.18 -9.84 -9.47
N TRP A 186 -10.84 -9.22 -10.60
CA TRP A 186 -10.25 -9.87 -11.78
C TRP A 186 -8.74 -9.69 -11.84
N ILE A 187 -8.19 -8.69 -11.14
CA ILE A 187 -6.76 -8.40 -11.11
C ILE A 187 -6.11 -9.25 -10.02
N THR A 188 -5.74 -10.47 -10.38
CA THR A 188 -5.23 -11.47 -9.42
C THR A 188 -3.72 -11.45 -9.24
N THR A 189 -3.00 -10.75 -10.12
CA THR A 189 -1.54 -10.59 -10.03
C THR A 189 -1.10 -9.56 -9.01
N ALA A 190 -1.97 -8.60 -8.64
CA ALA A 190 -1.67 -7.59 -7.65
C ALA A 190 -1.62 -8.16 -6.24
N GLN A 191 -0.53 -7.91 -5.53
CA GLN A 191 -0.36 -8.29 -4.12
C GLN A 191 -0.51 -7.10 -3.16
N GLU A 192 -0.44 -5.86 -3.66
CA GLU A 192 -0.66 -4.67 -2.84
C GLU A 192 -1.76 -3.78 -3.44
N LEU A 193 -2.63 -3.25 -2.57
CA LEU A 193 -3.63 -2.27 -2.90
C LEU A 193 -3.39 -1.04 -2.02
N LEU A 194 -3.02 0.07 -2.65
CA LEU A 194 -2.89 1.38 -2.05
C LEU A 194 -4.09 2.23 -2.47
N ILE A 195 -4.81 2.78 -1.50
CA ILE A 195 -5.88 3.75 -1.74
C ILE A 195 -5.58 5.01 -0.95
N GLU A 196 -5.60 6.16 -1.63
CA GLU A 196 -5.29 7.45 -1.03
C GLU A 196 -6.36 8.52 -1.29
N GLY A 197 -6.89 9.12 -0.22
CA GLY A 197 -7.74 10.31 -0.34
C GLY A 197 -9.15 10.04 -0.91
N ILE A 198 -9.59 8.78 -0.94
CA ILE A 198 -10.91 8.39 -1.47
C ILE A 198 -11.92 8.21 -0.32
N ASP A 199 -13.18 8.62 -0.53
CA ASP A 199 -14.29 8.27 0.36
C ASP A 199 -14.75 6.83 0.08
N LEU A 200 -14.51 5.93 1.05
CA LEU A 200 -14.80 4.50 0.99
C LEU A 200 -16.11 4.14 1.70
N SER A 201 -16.99 5.11 1.98
CA SER A 201 -18.30 4.87 2.61
C SER A 201 -19.30 4.06 1.76
N GLY A 202 -19.02 3.87 0.47
CA GLY A 202 -19.78 3.00 -0.42
C GLY A 202 -19.41 1.52 -0.32
N ASN A 203 -19.72 0.74 -1.36
CA ASN A 203 -19.53 -0.72 -1.41
C ASN A 203 -18.07 -1.20 -1.62
N TRP A 204 -17.07 -0.43 -1.20
CA TRP A 204 -15.66 -0.73 -1.44
C TRP A 204 -15.16 -1.96 -0.69
N MET A 205 -15.39 -2.02 0.63
CA MET A 205 -14.80 -3.06 1.48
C MET A 205 -15.29 -4.49 1.15
N PRO A 206 -16.58 -4.74 0.87
CA PRO A 206 -17.03 -6.06 0.42
C PRO A 206 -16.37 -6.51 -0.90
N ILE A 207 -15.98 -5.57 -1.77
CA ILE A 207 -15.30 -5.87 -3.03
C ILE A 207 -13.82 -6.12 -2.79
N ILE A 208 -13.16 -5.28 -1.99
CA ILE A 208 -11.75 -5.46 -1.60
C ILE A 208 -11.59 -6.81 -0.88
N GLY A 209 -12.50 -7.19 0.01
CA GLY A 209 -12.52 -8.49 0.70
C GLY A 209 -12.54 -9.71 -0.24
N LYS A 210 -12.86 -9.53 -1.53
CA LYS A 210 -12.83 -10.58 -2.56
C LYS A 210 -11.49 -10.66 -3.30
N MET A 211 -10.53 -9.77 -3.04
CA MET A 211 -9.18 -9.80 -3.62
C MET A 211 -8.30 -10.85 -2.91
N ARG A 212 -8.53 -12.13 -3.20
CA ARG A 212 -7.98 -13.27 -2.43
C ARG A 212 -6.46 -13.40 -2.40
N ASN A 213 -5.74 -12.77 -3.33
CA ASN A 213 -4.28 -12.79 -3.41
C ASN A 213 -3.63 -11.54 -2.79
N LEU A 214 -4.43 -10.64 -2.20
CA LEU A 214 -3.92 -9.41 -1.62
C LEU A 214 -3.12 -9.72 -0.36
N GLU A 215 -1.83 -9.34 -0.36
CA GLU A 215 -0.91 -9.52 0.76
C GLU A 215 -0.71 -8.23 1.56
N SER A 216 -0.91 -7.06 0.93
CA SER A 216 -0.83 -5.76 1.59
C SER A 216 -1.99 -4.83 1.22
N LEU A 217 -2.59 -4.21 2.22
CA LEU A 217 -3.62 -3.19 2.07
C LEU A 217 -3.15 -1.91 2.77
N VAL A 218 -3.05 -0.83 1.99
CA VAL A 218 -2.64 0.49 2.48
C VAL A 218 -3.76 1.47 2.20
N LEU A 219 -4.33 2.07 3.26
CA LEU A 219 -5.34 3.11 3.18
C LEU A 219 -4.78 4.39 3.80
N LYS A 220 -4.69 5.46 3.01
CA LYS A 220 -4.17 6.75 3.45
C LYS A 220 -5.22 7.83 3.23
N ARG A 221 -5.56 8.61 4.25
CA ARG A 221 -6.54 9.71 4.15
C ARG A 221 -7.88 9.27 3.55
N CYS A 222 -8.25 8.01 3.75
CA CYS A 222 -9.50 7.47 3.26
C CYS A 222 -10.58 7.66 4.32
N LYS A 223 -11.78 8.03 3.90
CA LYS A 223 -12.94 8.06 4.80
C LYS A 223 -13.60 6.69 4.79
N LEU A 224 -13.76 6.06 5.95
CA LEU A 224 -14.45 4.78 6.10
C LEU A 224 -15.26 4.74 7.40
N GLN A 225 -16.19 3.80 7.48
CA GLN A 225 -17.01 3.52 8.67
C GLN A 225 -16.56 2.20 9.31
N ASP A 226 -16.68 2.10 10.63
CA ASP A 226 -16.21 0.93 11.40
C ASP A 226 -16.80 -0.40 10.90
N GLN A 227 -18.10 -0.42 10.56
CA GLN A 227 -18.80 -1.62 10.10
C GLN A 227 -18.22 -2.18 8.80
N LEU A 228 -17.73 -1.31 7.92
CA LEU A 228 -17.16 -1.69 6.62
C LEU A 228 -15.87 -2.49 6.81
N PHE A 229 -15.16 -2.29 7.91
CA PHE A 229 -13.87 -2.95 8.16
C PHE A 229 -13.99 -4.42 8.57
N SER A 230 -15.20 -4.87 8.91
CA SER A 230 -15.47 -6.29 9.20
C SER A 230 -15.21 -7.21 7.99
N GLU A 231 -15.23 -6.69 6.76
CA GLU A 231 -14.97 -7.43 5.52
C GLU A 231 -13.49 -7.77 5.31
N VAL A 232 -12.57 -7.01 5.92
CA VAL A 232 -11.11 -7.18 5.74
C VAL A 232 -10.65 -8.56 6.24
N ARG A 233 -11.39 -9.19 7.16
CA ARG A 233 -11.13 -10.56 7.67
C ARG A 233 -11.20 -11.65 6.59
N HIS A 234 -11.81 -11.37 5.45
CA HIS A 234 -11.91 -12.31 4.33
C HIS A 234 -10.62 -12.39 3.51
N LEU A 235 -9.71 -11.42 3.65
CA LEU A 235 -8.39 -11.40 3.02
C LEU A 235 -7.42 -12.33 3.74
N LYS A 236 -7.47 -13.63 3.40
CA LYS A 236 -6.68 -14.68 4.08
C LYS A 236 -5.17 -14.63 3.81
N GLN A 237 -4.72 -13.91 2.78
CA GLN A 237 -3.31 -13.71 2.46
C GLN A 237 -2.76 -12.38 2.98
N LEU A 238 -3.60 -11.54 3.59
CA LEU A 238 -3.22 -10.20 4.02
C LEU A 238 -2.26 -10.29 5.21
N THR A 239 -1.00 -9.93 4.98
CA THR A 239 0.05 -9.92 6.01
C THR A 239 0.39 -8.51 6.48
N ASN A 240 0.08 -7.49 5.68
CA ASN A 240 0.41 -6.10 5.96
C ASN A 240 -0.84 -5.22 5.87
N LEU A 241 -1.15 -4.51 6.95
CA LEU A 241 -2.23 -3.53 6.99
C LEU A 241 -1.69 -2.17 7.43
N ASP A 242 -1.80 -1.14 6.59
CA ASP A 242 -1.30 0.21 6.87
C ASP A 242 -2.46 1.21 6.76
N LEU A 243 -2.88 1.75 7.90
CA LEU A 243 -3.96 2.73 8.01
C LEU A 243 -3.38 4.06 8.49
N ARG A 244 -3.47 5.08 7.63
CA ARG A 244 -2.98 6.43 7.93
C ARG A 244 -4.08 7.44 7.74
N TYR A 245 -4.33 8.29 8.72
CA TYR A 245 -5.33 9.38 8.66
C TYR A 245 -6.71 8.87 8.22
N CYS A 246 -7.06 7.68 8.70
CA CYS A 246 -8.33 7.04 8.42
C CYS A 246 -9.16 7.13 9.72
N PRO A 247 -10.38 7.67 9.70
CA PRO A 247 -11.18 7.92 10.90
C PRO A 247 -11.85 6.63 11.42
N ILE A 248 -11.08 5.56 11.57
CA ILE A 248 -11.50 4.27 12.13
C ILE A 248 -11.32 4.27 13.64
N THR A 249 -12.31 3.81 14.39
CA THR A 249 -12.31 3.79 15.86
C THR A 249 -11.91 2.42 16.42
N ASP A 250 -11.86 2.30 17.75
CA ASP A 250 -11.70 1.02 18.44
C ASP A 250 -12.72 -0.02 17.98
N THR A 251 -13.96 0.37 17.67
CA THR A 251 -15.00 -0.56 17.21
C THR A 251 -14.63 -1.20 15.87
N GLY A 252 -14.14 -0.42 14.90
CA GLY A 252 -13.70 -0.94 13.60
C GLY A 252 -12.43 -1.79 13.73
N LEU A 253 -11.47 -1.34 14.54
CA LEU A 253 -10.19 -2.02 14.75
C LEU A 253 -10.31 -3.32 15.56
N GLN A 254 -11.35 -3.51 16.36
CA GLN A 254 -11.58 -4.79 17.04
C GLN A 254 -11.70 -5.96 16.06
N HIS A 255 -12.20 -5.73 14.83
CA HIS A 255 -12.33 -6.79 13.83
C HIS A 255 -11.00 -7.40 13.38
N ILE A 256 -9.89 -6.66 13.49
CA ILE A 256 -8.57 -7.15 13.07
C ILE A 256 -7.81 -7.89 14.18
N THR A 257 -8.30 -7.87 15.43
CA THR A 257 -7.65 -8.57 16.57
C THR A 257 -7.57 -10.09 16.40
N SER A 258 -8.46 -10.69 15.61
CA SER A 258 -8.48 -12.14 15.35
C SER A 258 -7.78 -12.56 14.06
N MET A 259 -7.21 -11.59 13.32
CA MET A 259 -6.56 -11.83 12.03
C MET A 259 -5.11 -12.27 12.23
N THR A 260 -4.91 -13.51 12.68
CA THR A 260 -3.60 -14.09 13.01
C THR A 260 -2.64 -14.25 11.82
N GLN A 261 -3.11 -14.00 10.61
CA GLN A 261 -2.25 -13.93 9.41
C GLN A 261 -1.50 -12.60 9.29
N LEU A 262 -1.92 -11.55 10.00
CA LEU A 262 -1.26 -10.25 9.96
C LEU A 262 0.11 -10.33 10.63
N LEU A 263 1.10 -9.72 10.00
CA LEU A 263 2.47 -9.64 10.48
C LEU A 263 2.87 -8.21 10.81
N TYR A 264 2.36 -7.22 10.06
CA TYR A 264 2.62 -5.81 10.29
C TYR A 264 1.33 -5.00 10.22
N VAL A 265 1.09 -4.20 11.25
CA VAL A 265 -0.02 -3.25 11.32
C VAL A 265 0.51 -1.87 11.63
N LYS A 266 0.20 -0.88 10.78
CA LYS A 266 0.47 0.54 11.06
C LYS A 266 -0.85 1.26 11.27
N LEU A 267 -0.93 2.00 12.36
CA LEU A 267 -2.09 2.79 12.76
C LEU A 267 -1.62 4.20 13.07
N TYR A 268 -1.59 5.08 12.06
CA TYR A 268 -1.10 6.45 12.20
C TYR A 268 -2.26 7.44 12.05
N GLY A 269 -2.52 8.28 13.05
CA GLY A 269 -3.60 9.26 12.98
C GLY A 269 -4.98 8.63 12.77
N THR A 270 -5.19 7.43 13.29
CA THR A 270 -6.51 6.80 13.39
C THR A 270 -7.25 7.31 14.62
N LEU A 271 -8.58 7.12 14.69
CA LEU A 271 -9.35 7.38 15.92
C LEU A 271 -9.30 6.23 16.94
N GLY A 272 -8.61 5.14 16.59
CA GLY A 272 -8.31 4.05 17.51
C GLY A 272 -7.37 4.47 18.62
N THR A 273 -7.51 3.88 19.79
CA THR A 273 -6.69 4.12 20.99
C THR A 273 -5.46 3.22 21.04
N LYS A 274 -4.50 3.58 21.89
CA LYS A 274 -3.36 2.71 22.20
C LYS A 274 -3.80 1.35 22.78
N ALA A 275 -4.94 1.30 23.47
CA ALA A 275 -5.46 0.07 24.08
C ALA A 275 -5.92 -0.95 23.02
N VAL A 276 -6.61 -0.50 21.97
CA VAL A 276 -6.98 -1.42 20.86
C VAL A 276 -5.74 -1.86 20.09
N ALA A 277 -4.76 -0.97 19.88
CA ALA A 277 -3.50 -1.33 19.24
C ALA A 277 -2.74 -2.43 19.99
N GLU A 278 -2.73 -2.37 21.33
CA GLU A 278 -2.17 -3.44 22.18
C GLU A 278 -2.95 -4.75 22.04
N SER A 279 -4.28 -4.65 22.02
CA SER A 279 -5.16 -5.81 21.86
C SER A 279 -4.95 -6.49 20.50
N ILE A 280 -4.69 -5.72 19.44
CA ILE A 280 -4.32 -6.24 18.11
C ILE A 280 -2.96 -6.94 18.17
N ARG A 281 -1.96 -6.31 18.82
CA ARG A 281 -0.62 -6.91 18.97
C ARG A 281 -0.70 -8.29 19.64
N GLN A 282 -1.53 -8.43 20.67
CA GLN A 282 -1.70 -9.69 21.40
C GLN A 282 -2.55 -10.71 20.65
N GLY A 283 -3.71 -10.30 20.14
CA GLY A 283 -4.67 -11.19 19.48
C GLY A 283 -4.19 -11.69 18.13
N ALA A 284 -3.70 -10.78 17.29
CA ALA A 284 -3.21 -11.11 15.95
C ALA A 284 -1.74 -11.58 15.96
N GLN A 285 -1.02 -11.37 17.07
CA GLN A 285 0.42 -11.63 17.18
C GLN A 285 1.26 -10.89 16.12
N ALA A 286 0.79 -9.70 15.71
CA ALA A 286 1.40 -8.87 14.69
C ALA A 286 2.30 -7.79 15.31
N ASP A 287 3.30 -7.31 14.55
CA ASP A 287 4.05 -6.10 14.89
C ASP A 287 3.16 -4.87 14.62
N VAL A 288 2.77 -4.17 15.68
CA VAL A 288 1.86 -3.00 15.63
C VAL A 288 2.61 -1.72 15.95
N ASP A 289 2.77 -0.87 14.94
CA ASP A 289 3.30 0.50 15.05
C ASP A 289 2.13 1.50 15.09
N TYR A 290 1.83 1.98 16.30
CA TYR A 290 0.74 2.91 16.58
C TYR A 290 1.28 4.32 16.84
N ARG A 291 0.69 5.34 16.19
CA ARG A 291 1.03 6.76 16.36
C ARG A 291 -0.20 7.62 16.24
N GLN A 292 -0.24 8.73 16.97
CA GLN A 292 -1.32 9.70 16.87
C GLN A 292 -1.29 10.54 15.57
N GLY A 293 -0.23 10.42 14.76
CA GLY A 293 -0.19 10.91 13.38
C GLY A 293 0.51 12.24 13.17
N ALA A 294 1.14 12.83 14.18
CA ALA A 294 2.02 13.99 13.99
C ALA A 294 3.21 13.67 13.07
N PHE A 295 3.53 14.63 12.20
CA PHE A 295 4.71 14.61 11.34
C PHE A 295 5.50 15.91 11.49
N LEU A 296 6.75 15.79 11.96
CA LEU A 296 7.65 16.94 12.10
C LEU A 296 8.36 17.28 10.78
N GLY A 297 8.80 16.28 10.02
CA GLY A 297 9.54 16.48 8.76
C GLY A 297 11.05 16.67 8.93
N VAL A 298 11.65 16.05 9.95
CA VAL A 298 13.11 16.02 10.14
C VAL A 298 13.66 14.61 9.98
N GLY A 299 14.81 14.50 9.32
CA GLY A 299 15.67 13.32 9.40
C GLY A 299 16.87 13.65 10.28
N CYS A 300 17.03 12.92 11.38
CA CYS A 300 18.15 13.12 12.29
C CYS A 300 19.14 11.96 12.22
N ARG A 301 20.37 12.26 12.63
CA ARG A 301 21.45 11.29 12.78
C ARG A 301 21.02 10.10 13.64
N GLN A 302 21.40 8.89 13.20
CA GLN A 302 21.11 7.68 13.96
C GLN A 302 21.97 7.58 15.23
N PRO A 303 21.45 7.00 16.32
CA PRO A 303 22.24 6.74 17.52
C PRO A 303 23.45 5.83 17.23
N PRO A 304 24.55 5.94 18.00
CA PRO A 304 24.72 6.78 19.20
C PRO A 304 25.01 8.25 18.86
N GLY A 305 24.66 9.16 19.79
CA GLY A 305 24.92 10.59 19.65
C GLY A 305 23.67 11.46 19.79
N PRO A 306 23.85 12.79 19.81
CA PRO A 306 22.75 13.74 19.98
C PRO A 306 21.78 13.70 18.78
N CYS A 307 20.56 14.19 18.97
CA CYS A 307 19.56 14.30 17.91
C CYS A 307 19.88 15.44 16.92
N TYR A 308 20.92 15.24 16.11
CA TYR A 308 21.40 16.18 15.10
C TYR A 308 20.52 16.12 13.84
N ILE A 309 19.95 17.24 13.41
CA ILE A 309 19.13 17.32 12.20
C ILE A 309 20.04 17.29 10.97
N GLU A 310 19.88 16.26 10.14
CA GLU A 310 20.63 16.08 8.89
C GLU A 310 19.80 16.46 7.65
N SER A 311 18.47 16.47 7.79
CA SER A 311 17.55 16.91 6.75
C SER A 311 16.31 17.54 7.35
N VAL A 312 15.80 18.56 6.68
CA VAL A 312 14.50 19.18 6.93
C VAL A 312 13.74 19.12 5.61
N GLN A 313 12.53 18.56 5.63
CA GLN A 313 11.71 18.43 4.43
C GLN A 313 10.92 19.72 4.20
N ASP A 314 11.00 20.27 2.99
CA ASP A 314 10.29 21.48 2.58
C ASP A 314 8.78 21.38 2.84
N GLY A 315 8.18 22.47 3.32
CA GLY A 315 6.74 22.58 3.56
C GLY A 315 6.23 21.88 4.83
N THR A 316 7.08 21.16 5.55
CA THR A 316 6.71 20.44 6.79
C THR A 316 6.66 21.36 8.01
N ALA A 317 6.24 20.81 9.16
CA ALA A 317 6.19 21.53 10.44
C ALA A 317 7.57 22.06 10.85
N ALA A 318 8.63 21.28 10.59
CA ALA A 318 10.00 21.66 10.88
C ALA A 318 10.47 22.85 10.04
N ASP A 319 10.25 22.78 8.72
CA ASP A 319 10.60 23.86 7.79
C ASP A 319 9.87 25.16 8.14
N LYS A 320 8.54 25.08 8.31
CA LYS A 320 7.71 26.23 8.71
C LYS A 320 8.07 26.80 10.07
N GLY A 321 8.50 25.95 11.01
CA GLY A 321 9.01 26.35 12.32
C GLY A 321 10.41 26.99 12.26
N GLY A 322 11.14 26.84 11.15
CA GLY A 322 12.50 27.36 11.00
C GLY A 322 13.56 26.48 11.66
N LEU A 323 13.29 25.18 11.81
CA LEU A 323 14.34 24.19 12.09
C LEU A 323 15.26 24.09 10.86
N LEU A 324 16.56 23.96 11.11
CA LEU A 324 17.58 23.93 10.07
C LEU A 324 18.43 22.66 10.18
N VAL A 325 19.00 22.25 9.06
CA VAL A 325 20.10 21.27 9.05
C VAL A 325 21.23 21.80 9.92
N GLY A 326 21.70 20.96 10.84
CA GLY A 326 22.73 21.30 11.81
C GLY A 326 22.23 21.70 13.19
N ASP A 327 20.93 21.88 13.37
CA ASP A 327 20.35 22.03 14.70
C ASP A 327 20.43 20.70 15.49
N ILE A 328 20.65 20.82 16.79
CA ILE A 328 20.60 19.68 17.70
C ILE A 328 19.34 19.79 18.53
N VAL A 329 18.42 18.83 18.40
CA VAL A 329 17.23 18.76 19.25
C VAL A 329 17.65 18.28 20.63
N THR A 330 17.34 19.09 21.64
CA THR A 330 17.71 18.85 23.06
C THR A 330 16.50 18.59 23.95
N GLY A 331 15.31 18.97 23.50
CA GLY A 331 14.07 18.76 24.19
C GLY A 331 12.86 18.98 23.30
N PHE A 332 11.71 18.53 23.78
CA PHE A 332 10.43 18.64 23.13
C PHE A 332 9.35 18.83 24.19
N ASP A 333 8.71 20.00 24.20
CA ASP A 333 7.88 20.49 25.30
C ASP A 333 8.63 20.42 26.64
N ASP A 334 8.16 19.62 27.60
CA ASP A 334 8.80 19.39 28.90
C ASP A 334 9.74 18.16 28.92
N ARG A 335 9.85 17.43 27.80
CA ARG A 335 10.59 16.16 27.71
C ARG A 335 11.98 16.37 27.12
N LYS A 336 12.98 15.73 27.73
CA LYS A 336 14.36 15.73 27.22
C LYS A 336 14.50 14.85 25.99
N VAL A 337 15.30 15.29 25.01
CA VAL A 337 15.64 14.53 23.81
C VAL A 337 17.15 14.32 23.80
N GLU A 338 17.60 13.06 23.88
CA GLU A 338 19.02 12.72 23.81
C GLU A 338 19.38 12.12 22.45
N SER A 339 18.43 11.46 21.80
CA SER A 339 18.63 10.77 20.52
C SER A 339 17.44 10.93 19.58
N PHE A 340 17.63 10.56 18.30
CA PHE A 340 16.53 10.53 17.36
C PHE A 340 15.43 9.52 17.73
N LEU A 341 15.79 8.43 18.42
CA LEU A 341 14.82 7.46 18.90
C LEU A 341 13.88 8.07 19.96
N ASP A 342 14.42 8.89 20.86
CA ASP A 342 13.63 9.60 21.86
C ASP A 342 12.68 10.58 21.20
N LEU A 343 13.18 11.38 20.25
CA LEU A 343 12.35 12.32 19.50
C LEU A 343 11.18 11.62 18.79
N ARG A 344 11.44 10.50 18.10
CA ARG A 344 10.39 9.73 17.41
C ARG A 344 9.36 9.17 18.38
N LYS A 345 9.79 8.67 19.54
CA LYS A 345 8.91 8.16 20.58
C LYS A 345 8.04 9.28 21.17
N ILE A 346 8.64 10.43 21.45
CA ILE A 346 7.97 11.63 21.95
C ILE A 346 6.88 12.10 20.99
N ILE A 347 7.21 12.27 19.70
CA ILE A 347 6.28 12.74 18.66
C ILE A 347 5.14 11.74 18.42
N SER A 348 5.36 10.44 18.67
CA SER A 348 4.32 9.42 18.44
C SER A 348 3.04 9.62 19.25
N ASP A 349 3.11 10.40 20.33
CA ASP A 349 1.98 10.75 21.21
C ASP A 349 1.13 11.92 20.68
N TYR A 350 1.55 12.61 19.60
CA TYR A 350 0.94 13.84 19.10
C TYR A 350 0.17 13.60 17.80
N ALA A 351 -0.89 14.36 17.60
CA ALA A 351 -1.72 14.35 16.41
C ALA A 351 -1.29 15.44 15.41
N ALA A 352 -1.75 15.31 14.17
CA ALA A 352 -1.65 16.39 13.19
C ALA A 352 -2.50 17.59 13.68
N GLY A 353 -1.98 18.81 13.52
CA GLY A 353 -2.57 20.05 14.03
C GLY A 353 -2.18 20.39 15.48
N ASP A 354 -1.60 19.46 16.24
CA ASP A 354 -1.08 19.77 17.58
C ASP A 354 0.06 20.79 17.49
N LYS A 355 0.14 21.65 18.50
CA LYS A 355 1.20 22.65 18.64
C LYS A 355 2.14 22.25 19.77
N SER A 356 3.43 22.39 19.52
CA SER A 356 4.49 22.05 20.46
C SER A 356 5.68 22.97 20.33
N VAL A 357 6.58 22.91 21.31
CA VAL A 357 7.84 23.63 21.34
C VAL A 357 9.00 22.66 21.23
N VAL A 358 9.84 22.84 20.21
CA VAL A 358 11.09 22.10 20.03
C VAL A 358 12.23 22.92 20.63
N HIS A 359 12.93 22.36 21.61
CA HIS A 359 14.11 22.98 22.21
C HIS A 359 15.35 22.55 21.45
N ILE A 360 16.01 23.49 20.79
CA ILE A 360 17.21 23.22 19.99
C ILE A 360 18.44 23.96 20.50
N LEU A 361 19.59 23.38 20.16
CA LEU A 361 20.88 24.04 20.19
C LEU A 361 21.33 24.29 18.75
N ARG A 362 21.39 25.57 18.36
CA ARG A 362 21.90 25.99 17.05
C ARG A 362 23.35 26.42 17.17
N LEU A 363 24.24 25.68 16.51
CA LEU A 363 25.65 26.03 16.41
C LEU A 363 25.84 27.17 15.41
N GLY A 364 26.78 28.08 15.68
CA GLY A 364 27.13 29.14 14.75
C GLY A 364 27.83 28.62 13.48
N THR A 365 28.38 29.52 12.68
CA THR A 365 29.19 29.11 11.52
C THR A 365 30.44 28.36 11.98
N PRO A 366 30.75 27.18 11.42
CA PRO A 366 31.96 26.45 11.75
C PRO A 366 33.20 27.22 11.28
N HIS A 367 34.23 27.22 12.12
CA HIS A 367 35.54 27.79 11.84
C HIS A 367 36.55 26.66 11.80
N THR A 368 37.41 26.70 10.79
CA THR A 368 38.50 25.72 10.66
C THR A 368 39.81 26.38 11.02
N SER A 369 40.61 25.71 11.85
CA SER A 369 41.98 26.13 12.13
C SER A 369 42.93 24.95 12.05
N LYS A 370 44.16 25.22 11.65
CA LYS A 370 45.23 24.22 11.56
C LYS A 370 46.35 24.61 12.52
N ILE A 371 46.77 23.67 13.34
CA ILE A 371 47.97 23.80 14.18
C ILE A 371 49.04 22.85 13.69
N ASN A 372 50.31 23.23 13.82
CA ASN A 372 51.41 22.31 13.57
C ASN A 372 51.88 21.71 14.89
N LYS A 373 51.52 20.45 15.14
CA LYS A 373 51.93 19.71 16.35
C LYS A 373 53.42 19.38 16.25
N VAL A 374 54.22 19.89 17.17
CA VAL A 374 55.69 19.71 17.20
C VAL A 374 56.14 18.63 18.19
N ASP A 375 55.44 18.46 19.31
CA ASP A 375 55.71 17.48 20.37
C ASP A 375 54.43 17.10 21.17
N GLN A 376 54.59 16.33 22.24
CA GLN A 376 53.49 15.92 23.15
C GLN A 376 53.26 16.94 24.30
N ALA A 377 53.56 18.23 24.10
CA ALA A 377 53.36 19.22 25.16
C ALA A 377 51.90 19.26 25.65
N GLU A 378 51.73 19.40 26.97
CA GLU A 378 50.42 19.59 27.57
C GLU A 378 49.76 20.85 27.03
N LEU A 379 48.55 20.68 26.51
CA LEU A 379 47.74 21.79 26.06
C LEU A 379 47.25 22.56 27.30
N GLN A 380 47.68 23.81 27.42
CA GLN A 380 47.27 24.71 28.51
C GLN A 380 45.85 25.25 28.27
N VAL A 381 44.89 24.34 28.26
CA VAL A 381 43.48 24.54 27.94
C VAL A 381 42.62 23.67 28.87
N SER A 382 41.47 24.19 29.27
CA SER A 382 40.46 23.45 30.03
C SER A 382 39.19 23.33 29.20
N PHE A 383 38.52 22.20 29.37
CA PHE A 383 37.36 21.82 28.59
C PHE A 383 36.19 21.39 29.49
N ALA A 384 34.97 21.51 28.99
CA ALA A 384 33.76 20.94 29.57
C ALA A 384 32.92 20.26 28.48
N GLU A 385 32.05 19.34 28.90
CA GLU A 385 31.09 18.70 28.01
C GLU A 385 30.08 19.70 27.44
N HIS A 386 29.69 19.49 26.18
CA HIS A 386 28.68 20.30 25.51
C HIS A 386 27.93 19.45 24.48
N THR A 387 26.62 19.65 24.30
CA THR A 387 25.85 18.80 23.36
C THR A 387 26.36 18.89 21.92
N GLY A 388 26.93 20.03 21.52
CA GLY A 388 27.55 20.23 20.21
C GLY A 388 29.03 19.85 20.11
N GLY A 389 29.62 19.23 21.13
CA GLY A 389 31.02 18.83 21.18
C GLY A 389 31.69 19.18 22.50
N VAL A 390 32.81 19.90 22.47
CA VAL A 390 33.58 20.22 23.67
C VAL A 390 33.74 21.73 23.85
N LEU A 391 33.24 22.25 24.97
CA LEU A 391 33.34 23.67 25.30
C LEU A 391 34.72 24.00 25.85
N VAL A 392 35.36 25.03 25.32
CA VAL A 392 36.59 25.61 25.85
C VAL A 392 36.24 26.51 27.04
N THR A 393 36.56 26.08 28.26
CA THR A 393 36.23 26.83 29.48
C THR A 393 37.34 27.79 29.92
N ASP A 394 38.59 27.45 29.62
CA ASP A 394 39.76 28.30 29.83
C ASP A 394 40.86 27.96 28.82
N ILE A 395 41.65 28.96 28.43
CA ILE A 395 42.78 28.75 27.51
C ILE A 395 43.85 29.83 27.70
N LYS A 396 45.10 29.42 27.92
CA LYS A 396 46.22 30.37 28.03
C LYS A 396 46.64 30.89 26.66
N THR A 397 47.09 32.14 26.61
CA THR A 397 47.54 32.81 25.38
C THR A 397 48.76 32.14 24.74
N THR A 398 49.56 31.41 25.54
CA THR A 398 50.71 30.60 25.11
C THR A 398 50.31 29.25 24.51
N CYS A 399 49.05 28.83 24.64
CA CYS A 399 48.59 27.55 24.09
C CYS A 399 48.61 27.59 22.55
N PRO A 400 49.14 26.57 21.85
CA PRO A 400 49.11 26.51 20.39
C PRO A 400 47.70 26.65 19.80
N LEU A 401 46.68 26.11 20.48
CA LEU A 401 45.28 26.25 20.08
C LEU A 401 44.79 27.70 20.17
N TYR A 402 45.29 28.48 21.14
CA TYR A 402 44.98 29.90 21.26
C TYR A 402 45.57 30.68 20.09
N ILE A 403 46.85 30.43 19.79
CA ILE A 403 47.54 31.06 18.66
C ILE A 403 46.81 30.75 17.35
N ALA A 404 46.24 29.55 17.24
CA ALA A 404 45.44 29.11 16.10
C ALA A 404 44.03 29.71 16.00
N GLY A 405 43.60 30.51 16.97
CA GLY A 405 42.30 31.19 16.96
C GLY A 405 41.25 30.63 17.91
N LEU A 406 41.55 29.55 18.65
CA LEU A 406 40.63 29.04 19.67
C LEU A 406 40.56 30.01 20.86
N ARG A 407 39.37 30.21 21.42
CA ARG A 407 39.13 31.09 22.58
C ARG A 407 38.20 30.41 23.55
N LYS A 408 38.18 30.89 24.80
CA LYS A 408 37.16 30.56 25.79
C LYS A 408 35.77 30.82 25.21
N GLY A 409 34.85 29.87 25.39
CA GLY A 409 33.48 29.92 24.86
C GLY A 409 33.31 29.21 23.51
N HIS A 410 34.39 28.90 22.79
CA HIS A 410 34.29 28.13 21.56
C HIS A 410 33.94 26.67 21.83
N ILE A 411 33.25 26.02 20.89
CA ILE A 411 32.84 24.61 20.96
C ILE A 411 33.60 23.85 19.87
N VAL A 412 34.47 22.93 20.26
CA VAL A 412 35.20 22.06 19.31
C VAL A 412 34.30 20.89 18.94
N GLY A 413 33.95 20.77 17.66
CA GLY A 413 33.13 19.68 17.13
C GLY A 413 33.93 18.58 16.46
N ASN A 414 35.07 18.92 15.84
CA ASN A 414 35.91 17.95 15.14
C ASN A 414 37.40 18.23 15.36
N MET A 415 38.19 17.15 15.36
CA MET A 415 39.63 17.19 15.23
C MET A 415 40.06 16.22 14.12
N ASN A 416 40.73 16.75 13.11
CA ASN A 416 40.97 16.09 11.83
C ASN A 416 39.64 15.59 11.24
N LEU A 417 39.51 14.27 11.04
CA LEU A 417 38.28 13.63 10.55
C LEU A 417 37.42 13.06 11.69
N ALA A 418 37.89 13.14 12.95
CA ALA A 418 37.15 12.62 14.09
C ALA A 418 36.16 13.67 14.62
N GLU A 419 34.90 13.26 14.80
CA GLU A 419 33.94 13.99 15.64
C GLU A 419 34.34 13.85 17.10
N ILE A 420 34.16 14.93 17.86
CA ILE A 420 34.58 15.03 19.25
C ILE A 420 33.36 15.35 20.10
N HIS A 421 33.01 14.47 21.03
CA HIS A 421 31.86 14.62 21.91
C HIS A 421 32.25 14.84 23.37
N THR A 422 33.42 14.36 23.79
CA THR A 422 33.89 14.51 25.18
C THR A 422 35.28 15.17 25.27
N PRO A 423 35.59 15.88 26.37
CA PRO A 423 36.93 16.40 26.62
C PRO A 423 38.03 15.33 26.53
N LYS A 424 37.72 14.12 26.99
CA LYS A 424 38.64 12.98 26.94
C LYS A 424 38.96 12.59 25.50
N GLU A 425 37.94 12.43 24.66
CA GLU A 425 38.13 12.13 23.23
C GLU A 425 38.99 13.17 22.55
N LEU A 426 38.74 14.47 22.82
CA LEU A 426 39.54 15.56 22.25
C LEU A 426 41.02 15.39 22.58
N LEU A 427 41.34 15.19 23.87
CA LEU A 427 42.71 15.05 24.34
C LEU A 427 43.37 13.78 23.82
N ASP A 428 42.63 12.67 23.76
CA ASP A 428 43.13 11.40 23.24
C ASP A 428 43.42 11.51 21.73
N GLN A 429 42.51 12.13 20.95
CA GLN A 429 42.73 12.40 19.52
C GLN A 429 43.93 13.32 19.30
N TYR A 430 44.08 14.36 20.12
CA TYR A 430 45.25 15.23 20.04
C TYR A 430 46.55 14.49 20.34
N LYS A 431 46.57 13.62 21.36
CA LYS A 431 47.74 12.81 21.73
C LYS A 431 48.12 11.84 20.60
N LEU A 432 47.13 11.18 20.00
CA LEU A 432 47.31 10.20 18.93
C LEU A 432 47.72 10.82 17.59
N ALA A 433 47.36 12.08 17.32
CA ALA A 433 47.73 12.75 16.08
C ALA A 433 49.27 12.79 15.88
N GLU A 434 49.73 12.52 14.66
CA GLU A 434 51.16 12.60 14.32
C GLU A 434 51.68 14.04 14.44
N LYS A 435 53.02 14.17 14.48
CA LYS A 435 53.64 15.49 14.33
C LYS A 435 53.30 16.06 12.96
N GLY A 436 52.90 17.31 12.90
CA GLY A 436 52.42 17.91 11.67
C GLY A 436 51.06 18.61 11.83
N PRO A 437 50.36 18.87 10.72
CA PRO A 437 49.12 19.63 10.73
C PRO A 437 47.99 18.84 11.42
N VAL A 438 47.45 19.39 12.50
CA VAL A 438 46.18 18.97 13.11
C VAL A 438 45.13 20.03 12.79
N GLN A 439 44.06 19.61 12.12
CA GLN A 439 42.94 20.45 11.79
C GLN A 439 41.89 20.37 12.90
N MET A 440 41.24 21.48 13.22
CA MET A 440 40.09 21.51 14.11
C MET A 440 38.96 22.28 13.48
N VAL A 441 37.74 21.81 13.72
CA VAL A 441 36.51 22.55 13.42
C VAL A 441 35.85 22.92 14.73
N TYR A 442 35.61 24.22 14.92
CA TYR A 442 34.96 24.74 16.12
C TYR A 442 33.93 25.81 15.79
N TYR A 443 33.02 26.03 16.73
CA TYR A 443 31.94 27.00 16.63
C TYR A 443 32.19 28.12 17.65
N MET A 444 32.03 29.37 17.23
CA MET A 444 32.29 30.52 18.12
C MET A 444 31.27 30.66 19.23
N MET A 445 30.03 30.24 18.96
CA MET A 445 28.90 30.35 19.88
C MET A 445 27.87 29.27 19.56
N SER A 446 27.02 28.99 20.53
CA SER A 446 25.78 28.25 20.33
C SER A 446 24.63 29.03 20.95
N LYS A 447 23.45 28.95 20.34
CA LYS A 447 22.23 29.53 20.89
C LYS A 447 21.25 28.42 21.24
N LYS A 448 20.68 28.50 22.44
CA LYS A 448 19.50 27.72 22.79
C LYS A 448 18.29 28.47 22.24
N LEU A 449 17.44 27.77 21.50
CA LEU A 449 16.24 28.35 20.88
C LEU A 449 15.04 27.46 21.19
N GLU A 450 13.89 28.10 21.33
CA GLU A 450 12.59 27.43 21.43
C GLU A 450 11.86 27.68 20.11
N ILE A 451 11.53 26.60 19.41
CA ILE A 451 10.91 26.65 18.08
C ILE A 451 9.49 26.11 18.19
N SER A 452 8.50 26.98 18.03
CA SER A 452 7.10 26.55 17.95
C SER A 452 6.82 25.88 16.61
N VAL A 453 6.24 24.69 16.66
CA VAL A 453 5.83 23.92 15.49
C VAL A 453 4.35 23.57 15.58
N GLU A 454 3.69 23.50 14.43
CA GLU A 454 2.35 22.95 14.29
C GLU A 454 2.46 21.72 13.39
N PHE A 455 2.11 20.56 13.92
CA PHE A 455 2.36 19.29 13.24
C PHE A 455 1.54 19.12 11.97
N GLY A 456 2.18 18.61 10.93
CA GLY A 456 1.51 18.15 9.71
C GLY A 456 1.13 16.68 9.78
N GLU A 457 0.51 16.20 8.71
CA GLU A 457 0.33 14.78 8.44
C GLU A 457 1.55 14.21 7.69
N TRP A 458 1.74 12.89 7.74
CA TRP A 458 2.72 12.16 6.94
C TRP A 458 2.26 12.14 5.48
N GLU A 459 2.97 12.87 4.62
CA GLU A 459 2.77 12.87 3.17
C GLU A 459 3.32 11.63 2.46
#